data_AF-A0A381TRD9-F1
#
_entry.id   AF-A0A381TRD9-F1
#
_cell.length_a   1.000
_cell.length_b   1.000
_cell.length_c   1.000
_cell.angle_alpha   90.00
_cell.angle_beta   90.00
_cell.angle_gamma   90.00
#
_symmetry.space_group_name_H-M   'P 1'
#
loop_
_entity.id
_entity.type
_entity.pdbx_description
1 polymer ?
#
loop_
_entity_poly.entity_id
_entity_poly.type
_entity_poly.pdbx_seq_one_letter_code
_entity_poly.pdbx_strand_id
1 'polypeptide(L)'
;MELEKTSKPDLKNWEKNLLQRFSQYKESGLKLDLTRGKPGTEQLDLANQMEGLLKGKMISLNGTDLRNYGGQDGIPEARKLGAEILGLSESEVICQDNSSLTLMYLYMLHAYYHGSQGPDTAWNSQGEVKFLAPVPGYDRHFAICEELGISMINVNMLDDGPDMDAVENLVRNDPMIKGMWCVPKYSNPTGCIYSEQVVDRIAALGKISGPHFRVIWDNAYGVHDLFDNPKELANVMDYCRRHGTEDNLILTASTSKITCAGAGISFLGASEKNLQHFRKRLEVMSIGPN
;
A
#
# COMPACT_ATOMS: atom_id res chain seq x y z
N MET A 1 3.22 32.98 -14.58
CA MET A 1 2.19 33.60 -15.45
C MET A 1 0.86 33.45 -14.75
N GLU A 2 0.20 34.54 -14.35
CA GLU A 2 -1.16 34.47 -13.80
C GLU A 2 -2.17 34.64 -14.94
N LEU A 3 -2.59 33.51 -15.52
CA LEU A 3 -3.48 33.51 -16.70
C LEU A 3 -4.77 34.30 -16.46
N GLU A 4 -5.34 34.19 -15.25
CA GLU A 4 -6.63 34.79 -14.89
C GLU A 4 -6.60 36.32 -14.76
N LYS A 5 -5.42 36.92 -14.56
CA LYS A 5 -5.26 38.38 -14.38
C LYS A 5 -4.63 39.07 -15.59
N THR A 6 -4.35 38.33 -16.66
CA THR A 6 -3.62 38.83 -17.82
C THR A 6 -4.57 39.42 -18.87
N SER A 7 -4.20 40.55 -19.48
CA SER A 7 -5.01 41.21 -20.49
C SER A 7 -5.15 40.34 -21.76
N LYS A 8 -6.26 40.49 -22.49
CA LYS A 8 -6.49 39.75 -23.74
C LYS A 8 -5.39 39.96 -24.81
N PRO A 9 -4.85 41.18 -25.02
CA PRO A 9 -3.69 41.37 -25.90
C PRO A 9 -2.45 40.59 -25.45
N ASP A 10 -2.15 40.60 -24.16
CA ASP A 10 -0.97 39.90 -23.62
C ASP A 10 -1.12 38.38 -23.73
N LEU A 11 -2.32 37.85 -23.48
CA LEU A 11 -2.63 36.43 -23.67
C LEU A 11 -2.43 35.99 -25.13
N LYS A 12 -2.84 36.80 -26.11
CA LYS A 12 -2.59 36.51 -27.53
C LYS A 12 -1.11 36.51 -27.88
N ASN A 13 -0.33 37.40 -27.27
CA ASN A 13 1.11 37.43 -27.47
C ASN A 13 1.77 36.18 -26.85
N TRP A 14 1.34 35.76 -25.67
CA TRP A 14 1.80 34.52 -25.04
C TRP A 14 1.44 33.28 -25.85
N GLU A 15 0.20 33.19 -26.33
CA GLU A 15 -0.26 32.11 -27.22
C GLU A 15 0.66 31.98 -28.43
N LYS A 16 0.95 33.08 -29.14
CA LYS A 16 1.87 33.08 -30.28
C LYS A 16 3.26 32.55 -29.93
N ASN A 17 3.82 32.99 -28.80
CA ASN A 17 5.15 32.56 -28.35
C ASN A 17 5.15 31.08 -27.91
N LEU A 18 4.09 30.62 -27.23
CA LEU A 18 3.94 29.23 -26.81
C LEU A 18 3.73 28.30 -28.00
N LEU A 19 2.96 28.71 -29.01
CA LEU A 19 2.81 27.98 -30.27
C LEU A 19 4.15 27.83 -30.99
N GLN A 20 4.97 28.89 -31.04
CA GLN A 20 6.30 28.80 -31.62
C GLN A 20 7.19 27.78 -30.87
N ARG A 21 7.19 27.81 -29.53
CA ARG A 21 7.92 26.83 -28.71
C ARG A 21 7.39 25.41 -28.89
N PHE A 22 6.08 25.24 -28.98
CA PHE A 22 5.44 23.95 -29.24
C PHE A 22 5.85 23.39 -30.61
N SER A 23 5.87 24.21 -31.66
CA SER A 23 6.37 23.80 -32.98
C SER A 23 7.82 23.35 -32.92
N GLN A 24 8.69 24.07 -32.20
CA GLN A 24 10.09 23.66 -31.99
C GLN A 24 10.19 22.30 -31.29
N TYR A 25 9.38 22.04 -30.27
CA TYR A 25 9.33 20.72 -29.62
C TYR A 25 8.82 19.63 -30.57
N LYS A 26 7.80 19.91 -31.38
CA LYS A 26 7.29 18.96 -32.37
C LYS A 26 8.33 18.61 -33.43
N GLU A 27 9.03 19.63 -33.95
CA GLU A 27 10.10 19.48 -34.94
C GLU A 27 11.33 18.75 -34.38
N SER A 28 11.59 18.86 -33.08
CA SER A 28 12.70 18.18 -32.43
C SER A 28 12.55 16.65 -32.33
N GLY A 29 11.37 16.09 -32.64
CA GLY A 29 11.17 14.64 -32.77
C GLY A 29 11.44 13.85 -31.48
N LEU A 30 11.30 14.47 -30.31
CA LEU A 30 11.58 13.87 -29.01
C LEU A 30 10.73 12.61 -28.77
N LYS A 31 11.36 11.57 -28.22
CA LYS A 31 10.71 10.33 -27.80
C LYS A 31 10.97 10.12 -26.30
N LEU A 32 10.34 10.95 -25.48
CA LEU A 32 10.47 10.93 -24.02
C LEU A 32 9.23 10.30 -23.38
N ASP A 33 9.42 9.61 -22.26
CA ASP A 33 8.37 8.89 -21.54
C ASP A 33 8.47 9.16 -20.02
N LEU A 34 7.49 9.90 -19.50
CA LEU A 34 7.34 10.26 -18.08
C LEU A 34 6.32 9.38 -17.35
N THR A 35 5.90 8.24 -17.92
CA THR A 35 4.84 7.38 -17.37
C THR A 35 5.37 6.26 -16.44
N ARG A 36 6.69 6.06 -16.41
CA ARG A 36 7.30 4.86 -15.82
C ARG A 36 7.62 5.07 -14.33
N GLY A 37 6.70 4.68 -13.45
CA GLY A 37 6.90 4.64 -11.99
C GLY A 37 7.78 3.48 -11.50
N LYS A 38 8.93 3.23 -12.14
CA LYS A 38 9.86 2.14 -11.82
C LYS A 38 11.29 2.67 -11.61
N PRO A 39 12.16 1.94 -10.86
CA PRO A 39 13.54 2.36 -10.64
C PRO A 39 14.30 2.57 -11.96
N GLY A 40 15.21 3.56 -11.97
CA GLY A 40 16.19 3.73 -13.06
C GLY A 40 17.29 2.67 -13.00
N THR A 41 18.04 2.51 -14.09
CA THR A 41 19.11 1.50 -14.18
C THR A 41 20.14 1.63 -13.06
N GLU A 42 20.61 2.84 -12.78
CA GLU A 42 21.60 3.10 -11.72
C GLU A 42 21.09 2.71 -10.32
N GLN A 43 19.78 2.79 -10.07
CA GLN A 43 19.18 2.35 -8.82
C GLN A 43 19.16 0.82 -8.72
N LEU A 44 18.87 0.14 -9.84
CA LEU A 44 18.91 -1.33 -9.90
C LEU A 44 20.34 -1.86 -9.74
N ASP A 45 21.34 -1.13 -10.24
CA ASP A 45 22.74 -1.52 -10.12
C ASP A 45 23.23 -1.65 -8.67
N LEU A 46 22.60 -0.92 -7.74
CA LEU A 46 22.87 -1.05 -6.29
C LEU A 46 22.55 -2.46 -5.78
N ALA A 47 21.60 -3.16 -6.40
CA ALA A 47 21.21 -4.52 -6.05
C ALA A 47 22.07 -5.60 -6.73
N ASN A 48 22.98 -5.24 -7.66
CA ASN A 48 23.80 -6.23 -8.37
C ASN A 48 24.65 -7.11 -7.43
N GLN A 49 25.06 -6.57 -6.27
CA GLN A 49 25.79 -7.36 -5.26
C GLN A 49 24.94 -8.48 -4.63
N MET A 50 23.63 -8.51 -4.88
CA MET A 50 22.78 -9.63 -4.47
C MET A 50 23.00 -10.90 -5.30
N GLU A 51 23.59 -10.77 -6.49
CA GLU A 51 23.89 -11.92 -7.35
C GLU A 51 24.86 -12.88 -6.65
N GLY A 52 24.46 -14.15 -6.51
CA GLY A 52 25.28 -15.18 -5.86
C GLY A 52 25.27 -15.18 -4.33
N LEU A 53 24.54 -14.28 -3.65
CA LEU A 53 24.49 -14.22 -2.18
C LEU A 53 24.04 -15.53 -1.51
N LEU A 54 23.20 -16.31 -2.19
CA LEU A 54 22.67 -17.56 -1.66
C LEU A 54 23.70 -18.70 -1.63
N LYS A 55 24.85 -18.56 -2.31
CA LYS A 55 25.85 -19.62 -2.39
C LYS A 55 26.39 -19.96 -0.99
N GLY A 56 26.10 -21.18 -0.53
CA GLY A 56 26.49 -21.65 0.80
C GLY A 56 25.62 -21.13 1.96
N LYS A 57 24.52 -20.42 1.68
CA LYS A 57 23.61 -19.83 2.67
C LYS A 57 22.17 -20.35 2.56
N MET A 58 22.04 -21.66 2.34
CA MET A 58 20.73 -22.33 2.20
C MET A 58 20.17 -22.88 3.52
N ILE A 59 20.87 -22.64 4.63
CA ILE A 59 20.39 -22.98 5.97
C ILE A 59 20.08 -21.67 6.68
N SER A 60 18.83 -21.49 7.08
CA SER A 60 18.37 -20.33 7.84
C SER A 60 18.83 -20.39 9.30
N LEU A 61 18.66 -19.29 10.04
CA LEU A 61 19.05 -19.10 11.44
C LEU A 61 18.41 -20.12 12.39
N ASN A 62 17.23 -20.65 12.06
CA ASN A 62 16.56 -21.69 12.86
C ASN A 62 16.93 -23.12 12.42
N GLY A 63 17.84 -23.28 11.45
CA GLY A 63 18.29 -24.56 10.93
C GLY A 63 17.46 -25.12 9.77
N THR A 64 16.43 -24.43 9.28
CA THR A 64 15.64 -24.87 8.13
C THR A 64 16.46 -24.81 6.84
N ASP A 65 16.44 -25.92 6.08
CA ASP A 65 16.99 -26.01 4.72
C ASP A 65 16.02 -25.38 3.72
N LEU A 66 16.41 -24.23 3.19
CA LEU A 66 15.59 -23.38 2.31
C LEU A 66 15.38 -23.95 0.91
N ARG A 67 15.99 -25.10 0.59
CA ARG A 67 15.82 -25.78 -0.71
C ARG A 67 14.60 -26.68 -0.76
N ASN A 68 13.87 -26.82 0.33
CA ASN A 68 12.73 -27.71 0.45
C ASN A 68 11.47 -26.93 0.89
N TYR A 69 10.32 -27.57 0.76
CA TYR A 69 9.04 -26.97 1.10
C TYR A 69 8.87 -26.69 2.60
N GLY A 70 8.02 -25.73 2.93
CA GLY A 70 7.63 -25.37 4.29
C GLY A 70 7.80 -23.88 4.59
N GLY A 71 7.26 -23.46 5.75
CA GLY A 71 7.42 -22.09 6.25
C GLY A 71 6.45 -21.09 5.63
N GLN A 72 5.15 -21.28 5.87
CA GLN A 72 4.13 -20.43 5.26
C GLN A 72 4.18 -18.94 5.63
N ASP A 73 4.80 -18.61 6.76
CA ASP A 73 4.99 -17.21 7.15
C ASP A 73 6.21 -16.55 6.48
N GLY A 74 6.99 -17.31 5.71
CA GLY A 74 8.33 -16.94 5.29
C GLY A 74 9.38 -17.17 6.38
N ILE A 75 10.65 -17.04 5.99
CA ILE A 75 11.78 -17.28 6.89
C ILE A 75 11.85 -16.22 8.01
N PRO A 76 12.31 -16.57 9.23
CA PRO A 76 12.38 -15.63 10.35
C PRO A 76 13.14 -14.32 10.04
N GLU A 77 14.23 -14.40 9.28
CA GLU A 77 15.08 -13.27 8.89
C GLU A 77 14.32 -12.25 8.04
N ALA A 78 13.50 -12.75 7.10
CA ALA A 78 12.70 -11.90 6.23
C ALA A 78 11.54 -11.28 6.99
N ARG A 79 10.92 -12.04 7.90
CA ARG A 79 9.87 -11.51 8.79
C ARG A 79 10.41 -10.44 9.73
N LYS A 80 11.62 -10.60 10.25
CA LYS A 80 12.32 -9.58 11.03
C LYS A 80 12.52 -8.29 10.23
N LEU A 81 13.01 -8.39 8.99
CA LEU A 81 13.12 -7.23 8.11
C LEU A 81 11.76 -6.56 7.86
N GLY A 82 10.72 -7.35 7.60
CA GLY A 82 9.36 -6.84 7.44
C GLY A 82 8.82 -6.15 8.69
N ALA A 83 9.10 -6.70 9.87
CA ALA A 83 8.73 -6.14 11.17
C ALA A 83 9.40 -4.77 11.41
N GLU A 84 10.68 -4.64 11.06
CA GLU A 84 11.40 -3.36 11.12
C GLU A 84 10.80 -2.33 10.15
N ILE A 85 10.48 -2.71 8.91
CA ILE A 85 9.88 -1.81 7.91
C ILE A 85 8.45 -1.39 8.28
N LEU A 86 7.67 -2.31 8.85
CA LEU A 86 6.26 -2.08 9.19
C LEU A 86 6.04 -1.52 10.59
N GLY A 87 7.05 -1.53 11.47
CA GLY A 87 6.91 -1.13 12.87
C GLY A 87 6.10 -2.14 13.70
N LEU A 88 6.26 -3.44 13.45
CA LEU A 88 5.50 -4.51 14.11
C LEU A 88 6.41 -5.47 14.87
N SER A 89 5.81 -6.40 15.62
CA SER A 89 6.54 -7.57 16.09
C SER A 89 6.74 -8.57 14.94
N GLU A 90 7.73 -9.47 15.05
CA GLU A 90 7.90 -10.54 14.08
C GLU A 90 6.66 -11.46 13.98
N SER A 91 5.96 -11.70 15.09
CA SER A 91 4.76 -12.57 15.12
C SER A 91 3.56 -12.00 14.35
N GLU A 92 3.56 -10.69 14.14
CA GLU A 92 2.54 -9.93 13.40
C GLU A 92 2.87 -9.74 11.91
N VAL A 93 3.95 -10.37 11.40
CA VAL A 93 4.38 -10.23 10.01
C VAL A 93 4.48 -11.59 9.33
N ILE A 94 3.95 -11.67 8.10
CA ILE A 94 4.29 -12.69 7.12
C ILE A 94 5.13 -12.06 6.00
N CYS A 95 6.12 -12.83 5.52
CA CYS A 95 6.88 -12.53 4.32
C CYS A 95 6.48 -13.51 3.22
N GLN A 96 6.24 -13.01 2.02
CA GLN A 96 5.86 -13.80 0.85
C GLN A 96 6.70 -13.36 -0.36
N ASP A 97 6.33 -13.87 -1.53
CA ASP A 97 6.97 -13.63 -2.83
C ASP A 97 7.05 -12.13 -3.21
N ASN A 98 7.36 -11.86 -4.48
CA ASN A 98 7.78 -10.56 -4.99
C ASN A 98 6.77 -9.40 -4.98
N SER A 99 5.53 -9.57 -4.52
CA SER A 99 4.45 -8.62 -4.77
C SER A 99 3.52 -8.39 -3.58
N SER A 100 3.63 -7.22 -2.94
CA SER A 100 2.67 -6.79 -1.91
C SER A 100 1.27 -6.56 -2.51
N LEU A 101 1.17 -6.20 -3.79
CA LEU A 101 -0.10 -6.10 -4.49
C LEU A 101 -0.82 -7.46 -4.56
N THR A 102 -0.07 -8.54 -4.73
CA THR A 102 -0.62 -9.90 -4.66
C THR A 102 -1.14 -10.18 -3.26
N LEU A 103 -0.41 -9.79 -2.20
CA LEU A 103 -0.89 -9.94 -0.81
C LEU A 103 -2.13 -9.12 -0.53
N MET A 104 -2.20 -7.87 -0.99
CA MET A 104 -3.40 -7.05 -0.89
C MET A 104 -4.60 -7.72 -1.58
N TYR A 105 -4.40 -8.19 -2.82
CA TYR A 105 -5.45 -8.89 -3.58
C TYR A 105 -5.93 -10.16 -2.88
N LEU A 106 -5.01 -11.00 -2.41
CA LEU A 106 -5.33 -12.24 -1.69
C LEU A 106 -6.02 -11.96 -0.36
N TYR A 107 -5.60 -10.92 0.37
CA TYR A 107 -6.26 -10.53 1.60
C TYR A 107 -7.69 -10.03 1.33
N MET A 108 -7.88 -9.21 0.30
CA MET A 108 -9.19 -8.73 -0.12
C MET A 108 -10.10 -9.90 -0.52
N LEU A 109 -9.61 -10.86 -1.30
CA LEU A 109 -10.33 -12.11 -1.62
C LEU A 109 -10.70 -12.90 -0.36
N HIS A 110 -9.75 -13.02 0.58
CA HIS A 110 -9.97 -13.68 1.86
C HIS A 110 -11.09 -13.01 2.66
N ALA A 111 -11.03 -11.69 2.84
CA ALA A 111 -12.07 -10.95 3.57
C ALA A 111 -13.42 -11.02 2.85
N TYR A 112 -13.42 -10.99 1.52
CA TYR A 112 -14.63 -11.02 0.71
C TYR A 112 -15.35 -12.37 0.74
N TYR A 113 -14.64 -13.48 0.48
CA TYR A 113 -15.24 -14.82 0.34
C TYR A 113 -15.20 -15.68 1.59
N HIS A 114 -14.21 -15.47 2.47
CA HIS A 114 -13.96 -16.34 3.62
C HIS A 114 -14.12 -15.63 4.96
N GLY A 115 -14.17 -14.29 4.94
CA GLY A 115 -14.24 -13.46 6.11
C GLY A 115 -12.92 -13.37 6.85
N SER A 116 -12.58 -12.14 7.25
CA SER A 116 -11.32 -11.81 7.93
C SER A 116 -11.16 -12.49 9.28
N GLN A 117 -12.26 -12.92 9.90
CA GLN A 117 -12.27 -13.67 11.18
C GLN A 117 -13.14 -14.93 11.11
N GLY A 118 -13.26 -15.51 9.90
CA GLY A 118 -14.05 -16.72 9.65
C GLY A 118 -15.32 -16.47 8.85
N PRO A 119 -16.03 -17.54 8.45
CA PRO A 119 -17.06 -17.49 7.40
C PRO A 119 -18.18 -16.47 7.66
N ASP A 120 -18.64 -16.32 8.90
CA ASP A 120 -19.73 -15.39 9.26
C ASP A 120 -19.35 -13.90 9.07
N THR A 121 -18.06 -13.63 8.85
CA THR A 121 -17.50 -12.30 8.63
C THR A 121 -17.22 -11.99 7.16
N ALA A 122 -17.58 -12.91 6.24
CA ALA A 122 -17.36 -12.76 4.81
C ALA A 122 -18.21 -11.63 4.23
N TRP A 123 -17.58 -10.66 3.58
CA TRP A 123 -18.29 -9.48 3.08
C TRP A 123 -19.36 -9.82 2.04
N ASN A 124 -19.12 -10.82 1.19
CA ASN A 124 -20.07 -11.23 0.15
C ASN A 124 -21.41 -11.75 0.69
N SER A 125 -21.46 -12.14 1.97
CA SER A 125 -22.66 -12.61 2.65
C SER A 125 -23.43 -11.50 3.37
N GLN A 126 -22.87 -10.27 3.40
CA GLN A 126 -23.37 -9.15 4.19
C GLN A 126 -24.01 -8.03 3.35
N GLY A 127 -24.22 -8.25 2.04
CA GLY A 127 -24.86 -7.30 1.14
C GLY A 127 -23.87 -6.61 0.20
N GLU A 128 -24.18 -5.38 -0.19
CA GLU A 128 -23.27 -4.55 -0.99
C GLU A 128 -21.99 -4.27 -0.19
N VAL A 129 -20.84 -4.32 -0.86
CA VAL A 129 -19.54 -4.01 -0.25
C VAL A 129 -19.03 -2.70 -0.83
N LYS A 130 -18.73 -1.74 0.05
CA LYS A 130 -18.18 -0.44 -0.33
C LYS A 130 -16.80 -0.21 0.27
N PHE A 131 -15.96 0.52 -0.45
CA PHE A 131 -14.62 0.91 -0.01
C PHE A 131 -14.39 2.41 -0.17
N LEU A 132 -13.75 3.02 0.82
CA LEU A 132 -13.29 4.40 0.71
C LEU A 132 -11.99 4.45 -0.10
N ALA A 133 -11.96 5.35 -1.08
CA ALA A 133 -10.87 5.56 -2.00
C ALA A 133 -10.39 7.01 -1.92
N PRO A 134 -9.35 7.33 -1.14
CA PRO A 134 -8.70 8.63 -1.18
C PRO A 134 -8.20 8.95 -2.59
N VAL A 135 -8.57 10.11 -3.13
CA VAL A 135 -8.22 10.55 -4.49
C VAL A 135 -7.59 11.95 -4.51
N PRO A 136 -6.59 12.22 -5.38
CA PRO A 136 -5.92 11.27 -6.27
C PRO A 136 -5.23 10.13 -5.51
N GLY A 137 -5.25 8.92 -6.08
CA GLY A 137 -4.74 7.71 -5.41
C GLY A 137 -4.22 6.67 -6.40
N TYR A 138 -3.91 5.47 -5.89
CA TYR A 138 -3.24 4.44 -6.65
C TYR A 138 -4.21 3.59 -7.49
N ASP A 139 -4.08 3.68 -8.82
CA ASP A 139 -4.90 2.96 -9.80
C ASP A 139 -5.02 1.45 -9.54
N ARG A 140 -3.94 0.78 -9.11
CA ARG A 140 -3.99 -0.67 -8.85
C ARG A 140 -4.78 -1.06 -7.61
N HIS A 141 -4.89 -0.19 -6.61
CA HIS A 141 -5.82 -0.42 -5.48
C HIS A 141 -7.26 -0.40 -5.97
N PHE A 142 -7.59 0.55 -6.84
CA PHE A 142 -8.92 0.72 -7.40
C PHE A 142 -9.31 -0.45 -8.32
N ALA A 143 -8.35 -0.93 -9.13
CA ALA A 143 -8.54 -2.09 -9.99
C ALA A 143 -8.88 -3.38 -9.20
N ILE A 144 -8.32 -3.55 -7.99
CA ILE A 144 -8.69 -4.68 -7.11
C ILE A 144 -10.17 -4.58 -6.71
N CYS A 145 -10.63 -3.39 -6.31
CA CYS A 145 -12.03 -3.19 -5.96
C CYS A 145 -12.96 -3.41 -7.17
N GLU A 146 -12.60 -2.87 -8.34
CA GLU A 146 -13.37 -3.03 -9.58
C GLU A 146 -13.52 -4.50 -9.97
N GLU A 147 -12.42 -5.27 -9.95
CA GLU A 147 -12.43 -6.70 -10.28
C GLU A 147 -13.31 -7.52 -9.31
N LEU A 148 -13.33 -7.15 -8.02
CA LEU A 148 -14.15 -7.82 -7.01
C LEU A 148 -15.61 -7.34 -6.99
N GLY A 149 -15.98 -6.35 -7.82
CA GLY A 149 -17.31 -5.74 -7.82
C GLY A 149 -17.61 -4.93 -6.56
N ILE A 150 -16.58 -4.38 -5.90
CA ILE A 150 -16.69 -3.54 -4.71
C ILE A 150 -16.90 -2.07 -5.15
N SER A 151 -18.01 -1.48 -4.71
CA SER A 151 -18.32 -0.07 -4.94
C SER A 151 -17.29 0.84 -4.26
N MET A 152 -16.74 1.81 -4.97
CA MET A 152 -15.78 2.78 -4.40
C MET A 152 -16.44 4.13 -4.14
N ILE A 153 -16.14 4.72 -2.99
CA ILE A 153 -16.56 6.07 -2.60
C ILE A 153 -15.31 6.94 -2.50
N ASN A 154 -15.24 7.98 -3.33
CA ASN A 154 -14.11 8.90 -3.33
C ASN A 154 -14.07 9.75 -2.05
N VAL A 155 -12.87 9.91 -1.52
CA VAL A 155 -12.56 10.84 -0.42
C VAL A 155 -11.45 11.77 -0.91
N ASN A 156 -11.56 13.07 -0.63
CA ASN A 156 -10.52 14.01 -1.04
C ASN A 156 -9.22 13.75 -0.28
N MET A 157 -8.10 13.74 -0.99
CA MET A 157 -6.77 13.83 -0.37
C MET A 157 -6.41 15.30 -0.12
N LEU A 158 -6.04 15.63 1.11
CA LEU A 158 -5.52 16.93 1.55
C LEU A 158 -3.99 16.86 1.70
N ASP A 159 -3.37 17.99 2.06
CA ASP A 159 -1.91 18.13 2.16
C ASP A 159 -1.27 17.21 3.21
N ASP A 160 -2.03 16.80 4.22
CA ASP A 160 -1.56 15.97 5.33
C ASP A 160 -2.30 14.63 5.48
N GLY A 161 -3.07 14.23 4.46
CA GLY A 161 -3.80 12.95 4.42
C GLY A 161 -5.23 13.09 3.89
N PRO A 162 -6.04 12.02 3.92
CA PRO A 162 -7.44 12.07 3.50
C PRO A 162 -8.26 13.05 4.37
N ASP A 163 -9.33 13.61 3.78
CA ASP A 163 -10.34 14.39 4.52
C ASP A 163 -11.03 13.50 5.57
N MET A 164 -10.52 13.54 6.79
CA MET A 164 -10.97 12.66 7.86
C MET A 164 -12.36 12.99 8.38
N ASP A 165 -12.85 14.22 8.22
CA ASP A 165 -14.22 14.58 8.60
C ASP A 165 -15.21 13.87 7.66
N ALA A 166 -14.90 13.85 6.36
CA ALA A 166 -15.66 13.09 5.38
C ALA A 166 -15.58 11.56 5.64
N VAL A 167 -14.37 11.03 5.89
CA VAL A 167 -14.17 9.60 6.20
C VAL A 167 -15.01 9.16 7.39
N GLU A 168 -14.88 9.86 8.53
CA GLU A 168 -15.59 9.52 9.76
C GLU A 168 -17.11 9.61 9.60
N ASN A 169 -17.59 10.62 8.86
CA ASN A 169 -19.01 10.74 8.57
C ASN A 169 -19.52 9.59 7.69
N LEU A 170 -18.77 9.17 6.68
CA LEU A 170 -19.15 8.06 5.80
C LEU A 170 -19.20 6.74 6.58
N VAL A 171 -18.13 6.37 7.28
CA VAL A 171 -18.07 5.06 7.97
C VAL A 171 -19.08 4.94 9.11
N ARG A 172 -19.44 6.05 9.77
CA ARG A 172 -20.43 6.07 10.86
C ARG A 172 -21.85 5.83 10.36
N ASN A 173 -22.15 6.30 9.15
CA ASN A 173 -23.51 6.30 8.62
C ASN A 173 -23.78 5.17 7.61
N ASP A 174 -22.76 4.47 7.14
CA ASP A 174 -22.91 3.37 6.17
C ASP A 174 -22.14 2.10 6.61
N PRO A 175 -22.82 1.10 7.21
CA PRO A 175 -22.19 -0.15 7.64
C PRO A 175 -21.79 -1.08 6.48
N MET A 176 -22.16 -0.74 5.24
CA MET A 176 -21.72 -1.45 4.03
C MET A 176 -20.31 -1.03 3.61
N ILE A 177 -19.77 0.05 4.17
CA ILE A 177 -18.36 0.41 4.00
C ILE A 177 -17.52 -0.59 4.79
N LYS A 178 -16.83 -1.47 4.07
CA LYS A 178 -15.99 -2.55 4.63
C LYS A 178 -14.52 -2.22 4.67
N GLY A 179 -14.10 -1.11 4.08
CA GLY A 179 -12.72 -0.69 4.24
C GLY A 179 -12.34 0.60 3.56
N MET A 180 -11.04 0.87 3.63
CA MET A 180 -10.40 2.08 3.12
C MET A 180 -8.99 1.75 2.65
N TRP A 181 -8.61 2.28 1.48
CA TRP A 181 -7.22 2.26 1.01
C TRP A 181 -6.43 3.44 1.58
N CYS A 182 -5.16 3.21 1.91
CA CYS A 182 -4.23 4.26 2.33
C CYS A 182 -2.84 4.00 1.72
N VAL A 183 -2.21 5.05 1.17
CA VAL A 183 -0.76 5.11 0.91
C VAL A 183 -0.22 6.24 1.79
N PRO A 184 0.32 5.94 2.97
CA PRO A 184 0.41 6.91 4.07
C PRO A 184 1.71 7.72 4.11
N LYS A 185 2.80 7.19 3.58
CA LYS A 185 4.08 7.90 3.41
C LYS A 185 4.33 8.05 1.92
N TYR A 186 4.67 9.27 1.48
CA TYR A 186 4.87 9.62 0.07
C TYR A 186 3.75 9.08 -0.83
N SER A 187 2.51 9.41 -0.47
CA SER A 187 1.28 8.91 -1.11
C SER A 187 1.38 8.91 -2.63
N ASN A 188 1.00 7.81 -3.28
CA ASN A 188 0.93 7.76 -4.75
C ASN A 188 -0.44 8.29 -5.21
N PRO A 189 -0.54 9.41 -5.95
CA PRO A 189 0.55 10.21 -6.54
C PRO A 189 0.86 11.53 -5.81
N THR A 190 0.15 11.87 -4.73
CA THR A 190 0.19 13.22 -4.13
C THR A 190 1.50 13.57 -3.43
N GLY A 191 2.29 12.59 -3.03
CA GLY A 191 3.54 12.74 -2.28
C GLY A 191 3.36 13.11 -0.80
N CYS A 192 2.12 13.30 -0.32
CA CYS A 192 1.88 13.67 1.07
C CYS A 192 2.27 12.54 2.04
N ILE A 193 2.62 12.93 3.27
CA ILE A 193 2.85 12.03 4.39
C ILE A 193 1.79 12.35 5.44
N TYR A 194 1.03 11.34 5.83
CA TYR A 194 -0.09 11.51 6.75
C TYR A 194 0.40 12.13 8.07
N SER A 195 -0.30 13.15 8.55
CA SER A 195 0.01 13.74 9.86
C SER A 195 -0.28 12.75 10.98
N GLU A 196 0.36 12.93 12.13
CA GLU A 196 0.10 12.14 13.32
C GLU A 196 -1.39 12.17 13.72
N GLN A 197 -2.04 13.32 13.58
CA GLN A 197 -3.48 13.47 13.81
C GLN A 197 -4.31 12.61 12.84
N VAL A 198 -3.97 12.60 11.55
CA VAL A 198 -4.66 11.74 10.57
C VAL A 198 -4.43 10.26 10.90
N VAL A 199 -3.20 9.86 11.26
CA VAL A 199 -2.88 8.48 11.67
C VAL A 199 -3.72 8.04 12.87
N ASP A 200 -3.82 8.88 13.90
CA ASP A 200 -4.64 8.62 15.10
C ASP A 200 -6.12 8.43 14.76
N ARG A 201 -6.67 9.35 13.95
CA ARG A 201 -8.08 9.29 13.52
C ARG A 201 -8.37 8.04 12.68
N ILE A 202 -7.47 7.66 11.76
CA ILE A 202 -7.60 6.43 10.97
C ILE A 202 -7.58 5.20 11.87
N ALA A 203 -6.65 5.14 12.82
CA ALA A 203 -6.57 4.04 13.78
C ALA A 203 -7.86 3.89 14.61
N ALA A 204 -8.56 4.98 14.91
CA ALA A 204 -9.82 4.96 15.65
C ALA A 204 -11.05 4.53 14.83
N LEU A 205 -10.97 4.46 13.48
CA LEU A 205 -12.14 4.21 12.62
C LEU A 205 -12.88 2.91 12.96
N GLY A 206 -12.16 1.87 13.38
CA GLY A 206 -12.75 0.59 13.80
C GLY A 206 -13.80 0.71 14.92
N LYS A 207 -13.78 1.81 15.70
CA LYS A 207 -14.74 2.07 16.79
C LYS A 207 -16.08 2.63 16.31
N ILE A 208 -16.11 3.20 15.11
CA ILE A 208 -17.28 3.91 14.56
C ILE A 208 -17.80 3.31 13.26
N SER A 209 -17.03 2.42 12.62
CA SER A 209 -17.40 1.77 11.37
C SER A 209 -18.31 0.56 11.60
N GLY A 210 -18.88 0.05 10.51
CA GLY A 210 -19.61 -1.22 10.52
C GLY A 210 -18.72 -2.43 10.85
N PRO A 211 -19.34 -3.59 11.16
CA PRO A 211 -18.60 -4.80 11.50
C PRO A 211 -17.70 -5.24 10.34
N HIS A 212 -16.53 -5.77 10.71
CA HIS A 212 -15.49 -6.29 9.81
C HIS A 212 -14.87 -5.26 8.86
N PHE A 213 -14.92 -3.98 9.20
CA PHE A 213 -14.18 -2.91 8.52
C PHE A 213 -12.67 -3.14 8.55
N ARG A 214 -11.96 -2.84 7.45
CA ARG A 214 -10.51 -2.97 7.31
C ARG A 214 -9.88 -1.73 6.67
N VAL A 215 -8.85 -1.20 7.30
CA VAL A 215 -7.93 -0.23 6.69
C VAL A 215 -6.80 -1.02 6.04
N ILE A 216 -6.66 -0.90 4.72
CA ILE A 216 -5.51 -1.44 4.01
C ILE A 216 -4.47 -0.33 3.90
N TRP A 217 -3.42 -0.48 4.73
CA TRP A 217 -2.35 0.49 4.94
C TRP A 217 -1.13 0.08 4.11
N ASP A 218 -1.12 0.50 2.85
CA ASP A 218 -0.04 0.19 1.92
C ASP A 218 1.14 1.13 2.12
N ASN A 219 2.04 0.77 3.03
CA ASN A 219 3.26 1.51 3.34
C ASN A 219 4.37 1.25 2.30
N ALA A 220 4.01 1.30 1.01
CA ALA A 220 4.88 1.02 -0.13
C ALA A 220 6.15 1.88 -0.16
N TYR A 221 6.12 3.06 0.47
CA TYR A 221 7.22 4.02 0.50
C TYR A 221 7.80 4.27 1.92
N GLY A 222 7.57 3.36 2.87
CA GLY A 222 7.91 3.53 4.29
C GLY A 222 9.37 3.93 4.56
N VAL A 223 10.30 3.42 3.75
CA VAL A 223 11.76 3.65 3.84
C VAL A 223 12.35 4.29 2.58
N HIS A 224 11.54 5.04 1.80
CA HIS A 224 11.93 5.59 0.50
C HIS A 224 12.21 7.09 0.58
N ASP A 225 12.92 7.50 1.62
CA ASP A 225 13.21 8.90 1.89
C ASP A 225 14.16 9.48 0.84
N LEU A 226 13.87 10.72 0.43
CA LEU A 226 14.64 11.46 -0.58
C LEU A 226 15.64 12.44 0.03
N PHE A 227 15.56 12.67 1.35
CA PHE A 227 16.33 13.67 2.09
C PHE A 227 16.79 13.10 3.44
N ASP A 228 17.89 13.62 3.98
CA ASP A 228 18.51 13.10 5.22
C ASP A 228 17.66 13.27 6.48
N ASN A 229 16.77 14.27 6.51
CA ASN A 229 15.85 14.54 7.63
C ASN A 229 14.40 14.51 7.14
N PRO A 230 13.87 13.33 6.80
CA PRO A 230 12.52 13.20 6.27
C PRO A 230 11.48 13.45 7.36
N LYS A 231 10.26 13.81 6.95
CA LYS A 231 9.11 13.75 7.85
C LYS A 231 8.80 12.28 8.12
N GLU A 232 8.73 11.91 9.40
CA GLU A 232 8.39 10.55 9.79
C GLU A 232 6.89 10.28 9.69
N LEU A 233 6.55 9.03 9.35
CA LEU A 233 5.20 8.51 9.45
C LEU A 233 5.04 7.84 10.82
N ALA A 234 4.04 8.25 11.58
CA ALA A 234 3.75 7.63 12.87
C ALA A 234 3.34 6.14 12.71
N ASN A 235 3.74 5.30 13.67
CA ASN A 235 3.38 3.89 13.67
C ASN A 235 1.88 3.71 13.96
N VAL A 236 1.10 3.47 12.92
CA VAL A 236 -0.37 3.33 13.02
C VAL A 236 -0.80 2.15 13.90
N MET A 237 -0.01 1.08 14.03
CA MET A 237 -0.38 -0.05 14.89
C MET A 237 -0.33 0.33 16.37
N ASP A 238 0.59 1.20 16.79
CA ASP A 238 0.64 1.71 18.17
C ASP A 238 -0.59 2.57 18.51
N TYR A 239 -1.13 3.28 17.52
CA TYR A 239 -2.41 3.97 17.64
C TYR A 239 -3.59 2.98 17.70
N CYS A 240 -3.61 1.95 16.85
CA CYS A 240 -4.65 0.92 16.88
C CYS A 240 -4.70 0.19 18.23
N ARG A 241 -3.55 -0.15 18.81
CA ARG A 241 -3.45 -0.75 20.16
C ARG A 241 -4.04 0.13 21.26
N ARG A 242 -3.86 1.46 21.17
CA ARG A 242 -4.48 2.41 22.10
C ARG A 242 -5.99 2.48 21.96
N HIS A 243 -6.50 2.27 20.75
CA HIS A 243 -7.95 2.31 20.46
C HIS A 243 -8.65 0.95 20.59
N GLY A 244 -7.90 -0.16 20.67
CA GLY A 244 -8.43 -1.51 20.64
C GLY A 244 -8.97 -1.91 19.26
N THR A 245 -8.30 -1.47 18.19
CA THR A 245 -8.70 -1.63 16.78
C THR A 245 -7.65 -2.34 15.92
N GLU A 246 -6.75 -3.10 16.53
CA GLU A 246 -5.65 -3.82 15.87
C GLU A 246 -6.16 -4.76 14.76
N ASP A 247 -7.31 -5.40 15.01
CA ASP A 247 -7.97 -6.27 14.05
C ASP A 247 -8.51 -5.54 12.81
N ASN A 248 -8.61 -4.20 12.83
CA ASN A 248 -9.07 -3.42 11.68
C ASN A 248 -7.93 -3.02 10.73
N LEU A 249 -6.66 -3.21 11.11
CA LEU A 249 -5.52 -2.72 10.35
C LEU A 249 -4.79 -3.86 9.64
N ILE A 250 -4.54 -3.69 8.34
CA ILE A 250 -3.73 -4.59 7.51
C ILE A 250 -2.67 -3.75 6.83
N LEU A 251 -1.40 -3.97 7.20
CA LEU A 251 -0.27 -3.24 6.65
C LEU A 251 0.40 -4.04 5.53
N THR A 252 0.86 -3.36 4.50
CA THR A 252 1.69 -3.99 3.47
C THR A 252 2.94 -3.17 3.16
N ALA A 253 4.01 -3.86 2.78
CA ALA A 253 5.23 -3.27 2.27
C ALA A 253 5.91 -4.23 1.28
N SER A 254 6.88 -3.74 0.51
CA SER A 254 7.70 -4.60 -0.34
C SER A 254 9.10 -4.03 -0.56
N THR A 255 10.00 -4.86 -1.04
CA THR A 255 11.34 -4.43 -1.46
C THR A 255 11.42 -4.10 -2.96
N SER A 256 10.28 -3.97 -3.66
CA SER A 256 10.26 -3.78 -5.12
C SER A 256 11.01 -2.54 -5.59
N LYS A 257 11.02 -1.46 -4.79
CA LYS A 257 11.78 -0.23 -5.07
C LYS A 257 12.98 -0.06 -4.13
N ILE A 258 13.41 -1.14 -3.47
CA ILE A 258 14.59 -1.22 -2.62
C ILE A 258 15.67 -2.08 -3.30
N THR A 259 15.28 -3.22 -3.85
CA THR A 259 16.17 -4.17 -4.54
C THR A 259 15.82 -4.26 -6.03
N CYS A 260 15.08 -5.30 -6.43
CA CYS A 260 14.72 -5.58 -7.81
C CYS A 260 13.20 -5.51 -7.98
N ALA A 261 12.72 -4.60 -8.83
CA ALA A 261 11.28 -4.48 -9.12
C ALA A 261 10.76 -5.75 -9.80
N GLY A 262 9.96 -6.54 -9.08
CA GLY A 262 9.44 -7.83 -9.54
C GLY A 262 10.27 -9.06 -9.14
N ALA A 263 11.39 -8.90 -8.43
CA ALA A 263 12.18 -10.00 -7.87
C ALA A 263 12.60 -9.74 -6.42
N GLY A 264 11.88 -8.83 -5.74
CA GLY A 264 12.02 -8.60 -4.30
C GLY A 264 11.20 -9.60 -3.48
N ILE A 265 10.91 -9.18 -2.25
CA ILE A 265 9.98 -9.87 -1.33
C ILE A 265 8.92 -8.89 -0.84
N SER A 266 7.81 -9.43 -0.32
CA SER A 266 6.69 -8.64 0.16
C SER A 266 6.28 -9.03 1.57
N PHE A 267 5.70 -8.07 2.27
CA PHE A 267 5.32 -8.20 3.67
C PHE A 267 3.84 -7.85 3.83
N LEU A 268 3.14 -8.65 4.63
CA LEU A 268 1.82 -8.31 5.16
C LEU A 268 1.90 -8.37 6.68
N GLY A 269 1.51 -7.28 7.32
CA GLY A 269 1.43 -7.13 8.76
C GLY A 269 -0.01 -7.02 9.22
N ALA A 270 -0.37 -7.73 10.29
CA ALA A 270 -1.70 -7.66 10.89
C ALA A 270 -1.67 -8.20 12.32
N SER A 271 -2.76 -8.05 13.07
CA SER A 271 -2.93 -8.75 14.34
C SER A 271 -2.74 -10.26 14.17
N GLU A 272 -2.21 -10.94 15.20
CA GLU A 272 -2.01 -12.40 15.15
C GLU A 272 -3.30 -13.15 14.83
N LYS A 273 -4.44 -12.65 15.31
CA LYS A 273 -5.76 -13.20 15.01
C LYS A 273 -6.11 -13.09 13.53
N ASN A 274 -5.93 -11.94 12.89
CA ASN A 274 -6.13 -11.80 11.45
C ASN A 274 -5.18 -12.74 10.67
N LEU A 275 -3.92 -12.84 11.08
CA LEU A 275 -2.96 -13.74 10.43
C LEU A 275 -3.33 -15.21 10.58
N GLN A 276 -3.85 -15.65 11.74
CA GLN A 276 -4.33 -17.02 11.93
C GLN A 276 -5.43 -17.41 10.95
N HIS A 277 -6.33 -16.49 10.61
CA HIS A 277 -7.37 -16.75 9.61
C HIS A 277 -6.82 -16.70 8.18
N PHE A 278 -5.93 -15.75 7.89
CA PHE A 278 -5.35 -15.60 6.57
C PHE A 278 -4.40 -16.76 6.20
N ARG A 279 -3.61 -17.27 7.16
CA ARG A 279 -2.74 -18.44 6.99
C ARG A 279 -3.47 -19.66 6.44
N LYS A 280 -4.70 -19.90 6.90
CA LYS A 280 -5.54 -21.00 6.38
C LYS A 280 -5.81 -20.91 4.88
N ARG A 281 -5.69 -19.72 4.28
CA ARG A 281 -5.82 -19.50 2.82
C ARG A 281 -4.48 -19.71 2.13
N LEU A 282 -3.42 -19.17 2.71
CA LEU A 282 -2.06 -19.36 2.21
C LEU A 282 -1.68 -20.84 2.17
N GLU A 283 -1.98 -21.61 3.22
CA GLU A 283 -1.74 -23.06 3.32
C GLU A 283 -2.41 -23.88 2.19
N VAL A 284 -3.51 -23.38 1.61
CA VAL A 284 -4.17 -24.02 0.47
C VAL A 284 -3.55 -23.57 -0.85
N MET A 285 -3.12 -22.31 -0.93
CA MET A 285 -2.59 -21.70 -2.14
C MET A 285 -1.16 -22.15 -2.46
N SER A 286 -0.34 -22.32 -1.43
CA SER A 286 1.09 -22.67 -1.57
C SER A 286 1.56 -23.59 -0.46
N ILE A 287 2.74 -24.15 -0.65
CA ILE A 287 3.50 -24.96 0.33
C ILE A 287 4.64 -24.16 0.98
N GLY A 288 4.63 -22.84 0.79
CA GLY A 288 5.61 -21.86 1.27
C GLY A 288 5.91 -20.81 0.18
N PRO A 289 6.44 -19.64 0.55
CA PRO A 289 6.95 -18.69 -0.44
C PRO A 289 8.21 -19.23 -1.13
N ASN A 290 8.49 -18.72 -2.34
CA ASN A 290 9.62 -19.10 -3.18
C ASN A 290 10.94 -18.45 -2.75
#